data_AF-A0A819EYY6-F1
#
_entry.id   AF-A0A819EYY6-F1
#
_cell.length_a   1.000
_cell.length_b   1.000
_cell.length_c   1.000
_cell.angle_alpha   90.00
_cell.angle_beta   90.00
_cell.angle_gamma   90.00
#
_symmetry.space_group_name_H-M   'P 1'
#
loop_
_entity.id
_entity.type
_entity.pdbx_description
1 polymer ?
#
loop_
_entity_poly.entity_id
_entity_poly.type
_entity_poly.pdbx_seq_one_letter_code
_entity_poly.pdbx_strand_id
1 'polypeptide(L)'
;MLKTTIILLIHINILFAATPNWVGTFNVDRTCDRNKCCCFDGQIVITSRNPNTLTLTAGVTGAAAYCGISHTLTFPKPIGFRTTITSDGDKMHFHLSNDGTHLSIDYEQEDFMRCAGNAVRTQG
;
A
#
# COMPACT_ATOMS: atom_id res chain seq x y z
N MET A 1 15.74 -56.36 -28.17
CA MET A 1 16.29 -55.53 -27.08
C MET A 1 15.64 -54.16 -27.15
N LEU A 2 14.67 -53.87 -26.27
CA LEU A 2 13.93 -52.61 -26.25
C LEU A 2 14.53 -51.70 -25.18
N LYS A 3 15.11 -50.56 -25.57
CA LYS A 3 15.62 -49.54 -24.64
C LYS A 3 14.46 -48.61 -24.27
N THR A 4 13.93 -48.76 -23.06
CA THR A 4 12.94 -47.85 -22.49
C THR A 4 13.65 -46.62 -21.94
N THR A 5 13.52 -45.49 -22.62
CA THR A 5 14.01 -44.19 -22.15
C THR A 5 13.03 -43.62 -21.15
N ILE A 6 13.48 -43.45 -19.90
CA ILE A 6 12.71 -42.81 -18.82
C ILE A 6 12.94 -41.30 -18.92
N ILE A 7 11.90 -40.55 -19.25
CA ILE A 7 11.92 -39.07 -19.25
C ILE A 7 11.51 -38.62 -17.85
N LEU A 8 12.48 -38.10 -17.09
CA LEU A 8 12.25 -37.55 -15.76
C LEU A 8 11.68 -36.11 -15.89
N LEU A 9 10.37 -35.96 -15.70
CA LEU A 9 9.70 -34.66 -15.65
C LEU A 9 9.97 -33.99 -14.30
N ILE A 10 11.02 -33.16 -14.25
CA ILE A 10 11.30 -32.30 -13.10
C ILE A 10 10.25 -31.18 -13.07
N HIS A 11 9.32 -31.27 -12.13
CA HIS A 11 8.38 -30.18 -11.83
C HIS A 11 9.16 -29.08 -11.10
N ILE A 12 9.77 -28.18 -11.86
CA ILE A 12 10.34 -26.95 -11.31
C ILE A 12 9.15 -26.05 -10.96
N ASN A 13 8.75 -26.02 -9.69
CA ASN A 13 7.87 -24.99 -9.17
C ASN A 13 8.64 -23.67 -9.18
N ILE A 14 8.63 -22.98 -10.32
CA ILE A 14 9.15 -21.62 -10.42
C ILE A 14 8.19 -20.73 -9.61
N LEU A 15 8.52 -20.51 -8.34
CA LEU A 15 7.95 -19.43 -7.54
C LEU A 15 8.46 -18.12 -8.16
N PHE A 16 7.72 -17.59 -9.14
CA PHE A 16 7.92 -16.22 -9.58
C PHE A 16 7.68 -15.34 -8.37
N ALA A 17 8.73 -14.67 -7.87
CA ALA A 17 8.58 -13.67 -6.83
C ALA A 17 7.60 -12.61 -7.35
N ALA A 18 6.43 -12.52 -6.73
CA ALA A 18 5.40 -11.58 -7.14
C ALA A 18 5.98 -10.16 -7.07
N THR A 19 5.89 -9.43 -8.18
CA THR A 19 6.26 -8.01 -8.20
C THR A 19 5.09 -7.19 -7.67
N PRO A 20 5.32 -6.27 -6.71
CA PRO A 20 4.24 -5.53 -6.09
C PRO A 20 3.63 -4.55 -7.09
N ASN A 21 2.31 -4.67 -7.32
CA ASN A 21 1.56 -3.67 -8.09
C ASN A 21 0.95 -2.62 -7.16
N TRP A 22 1.65 -1.50 -6.97
CA TRP A 22 1.20 -0.42 -6.09
C TRP A 22 0.11 0.48 -6.71
N VAL A 23 0.02 0.56 -8.04
CA VAL A 23 -0.94 1.45 -8.72
C VAL A 23 -2.35 0.90 -8.57
N GLY A 24 -3.30 1.73 -8.19
CA GLY A 24 -4.71 1.36 -8.03
C GLY A 24 -5.49 2.26 -7.10
N THR A 25 -6.75 1.90 -6.90
CA THR A 25 -7.65 2.59 -5.97
C THR A 25 -8.00 1.66 -4.82
N PHE A 26 -7.92 2.16 -3.60
CA PHE A 26 -8.17 1.44 -2.37
C PHE A 26 -9.23 2.17 -1.53
N ASN A 27 -10.30 1.47 -1.16
CA ASN A 27 -11.29 1.99 -0.22
C ASN A 27 -10.77 1.84 1.20
N VAL A 28 -10.73 2.94 1.94
CA VAL A 28 -10.24 2.97 3.33
C VAL A 28 -11.21 2.22 4.24
N ASP A 29 -10.66 1.39 5.12
CA ASP A 29 -11.43 0.77 6.19
C ASP A 29 -11.74 1.79 7.29
N ARG A 30 -12.92 1.68 7.91
CA ARG A 30 -13.33 2.63 8.96
C ARG A 30 -12.80 2.23 10.34
N THR A 31 -11.62 1.62 10.40
CA THR A 31 -11.05 1.09 11.66
C THR A 31 -10.36 2.17 12.49
N CYS A 32 -10.03 3.30 11.88
CA CYS A 32 -9.42 4.45 12.54
C CYS A 32 -10.44 5.28 13.38
N ASP A 33 -10.08 5.59 14.63
CA ASP A 33 -10.91 6.40 15.56
C ASP A 33 -10.82 7.89 15.20
N ARG A 34 -11.76 8.33 14.35
CA ARG A 34 -11.87 9.72 13.87
C ARG A 34 -12.15 10.73 14.96
N ASN A 35 -12.58 10.31 16.15
CA ASN A 35 -12.81 11.22 17.28
C ASN A 35 -11.49 11.60 17.99
N LYS A 36 -10.40 10.88 17.70
CA LYS A 36 -9.09 11.12 18.29
C LYS A 36 -8.05 11.55 17.25
N CYS A 37 -8.04 10.90 16.09
CA CYS A 37 -7.02 11.09 15.06
C CYS A 37 -7.57 11.67 13.75
N CYS A 38 -6.65 12.19 12.92
CA CYS A 38 -6.79 12.24 11.48
C CYS A 38 -6.65 10.84 10.88
N CYS A 39 -7.68 10.43 10.16
CA CYS A 39 -7.79 9.16 9.45
C CYS A 39 -7.85 9.41 7.95
N PHE A 40 -7.27 8.53 7.13
CA PHE A 40 -7.63 8.49 5.73
C PHE A 40 -9.15 8.26 5.57
N ASP A 41 -9.74 8.84 4.53
CA ASP A 41 -11.18 8.74 4.26
C ASP A 41 -11.49 8.52 2.79
N GLY A 42 -12.59 7.81 2.53
CA GLY A 42 -13.04 7.46 1.20
C GLY A 42 -12.05 6.55 0.48
N GLN A 43 -11.30 7.12 -0.46
CA GLN A 43 -10.40 6.40 -1.36
C GLN A 43 -8.97 6.91 -1.27
N ILE A 44 -8.04 5.96 -1.28
CA ILE A 44 -6.62 6.18 -1.55
C ILE A 44 -6.39 5.81 -3.01
N VAL A 45 -5.90 6.75 -3.80
CA VAL A 45 -5.59 6.55 -5.22
C VAL A 45 -4.08 6.65 -5.40
N ILE A 46 -3.46 5.57 -5.86
CA ILE A 46 -2.03 5.52 -6.17
C ILE A 46 -1.88 5.47 -7.69
N THR A 47 -1.22 6.47 -8.27
CA THR A 47 -0.96 6.56 -9.71
C THR A 47 0.54 6.60 -10.01
N SER A 48 0.91 6.19 -11.22
CA SER A 48 2.28 6.32 -11.72
C SER A 48 2.49 7.71 -12.31
N ARG A 49 3.35 8.52 -11.71
CA ARG A 49 3.75 9.82 -12.26
C ARG A 49 4.75 9.65 -13.39
N ASN A 50 5.69 8.73 -13.21
CA ASN A 50 6.70 8.28 -14.18
C ASN A 50 7.16 6.86 -13.78
N PRO A 51 8.03 6.17 -14.55
CA PRO A 51 8.41 4.78 -14.26
C PRO A 51 9.01 4.54 -12.86
N ASN A 52 9.57 5.57 -12.22
CA ASN A 52 10.30 5.50 -10.96
C ASN A 52 9.60 6.21 -9.80
N THR A 53 8.43 6.82 -10.03
CA THR A 53 7.77 7.67 -9.03
C THR A 53 6.26 7.46 -9.05
N LEU A 54 5.70 7.28 -7.86
CA LEU A 54 4.27 7.16 -7.63
C LEU A 54 3.73 8.41 -6.94
N THR A 55 2.45 8.66 -7.13
CA THR A 55 1.69 9.70 -6.43
C THR A 55 0.50 9.04 -5.73
N LEU A 56 0.40 9.22 -4.42
CA LEU A 56 -0.75 8.83 -3.61
C LEU A 56 -1.60 10.07 -3.33
N THR A 57 -2.89 9.98 -3.59
CA THR A 57 -3.89 11.01 -3.25
C THR A 57 -4.94 10.39 -2.34
N ALA A 58 -5.24 11.03 -1.23
CA ALA A 58 -6.26 10.54 -0.29
C ALA A 58 -6.90 11.70 0.47
N GLY A 59 -8.19 11.57 0.76
CA GLY A 59 -8.86 12.42 1.75
C GLY A 59 -8.40 12.07 3.16
N VAL A 60 -8.35 13.07 4.04
CA VAL A 60 -8.11 12.87 5.47
C VAL A 60 -9.25 13.53 6.25
N THR A 61 -9.80 12.85 7.26
CA THR A 61 -10.91 13.33 8.11
C THR A 61 -10.65 12.98 9.57
N GLY A 62 -11.21 13.73 10.52
CA GLY A 62 -10.99 13.48 11.94
C GLY A 62 -11.31 14.68 12.84
N ALA A 63 -11.05 14.52 14.13
CA ALA A 63 -11.37 15.50 15.17
C ALA A 63 -10.40 16.70 15.22
N ALA A 64 -9.18 16.57 14.70
CA ALA A 64 -8.26 17.68 14.65
C ALA A 64 -8.64 18.67 13.54
N ALA A 65 -8.51 19.97 13.82
CA ALA A 65 -8.95 21.04 12.91
C ALA A 65 -8.24 21.05 11.54
N TYR A 66 -7.10 20.36 11.42
CA TYR A 66 -6.37 20.20 10.17
C TYR A 66 -6.71 18.90 9.42
N CYS A 67 -7.52 18.01 10.00
CA CYS A 67 -8.15 16.94 9.25
C CYS A 67 -9.30 17.55 8.43
N GLY A 68 -9.47 17.14 7.17
CA GLY A 68 -10.53 17.62 6.27
C GLY A 68 -10.04 18.05 4.88
N ILE A 69 -8.73 18.01 4.65
CA ILE A 69 -8.12 18.31 3.35
C ILE A 69 -7.69 17.01 2.66
N SER A 70 -7.65 17.04 1.33
CA SER A 70 -7.02 15.99 0.54
C SER A 70 -5.51 16.17 0.60
N HIS A 71 -4.80 15.08 0.85
CA HIS A 71 -3.34 15.04 0.83
C HIS A 71 -2.84 14.34 -0.43
N THR A 72 -1.75 14.86 -0.98
CA THR A 72 -1.05 14.28 -2.11
C THR A 72 0.41 14.05 -1.73
N LEU A 73 0.86 12.81 -1.79
CA LEU A 73 2.23 12.39 -1.48
C LEU A 73 2.89 11.85 -2.75
N THR A 74 4.16 12.23 -2.98
CA THR A 74 4.96 11.70 -4.08
C THR A 74 6.16 10.96 -3.52
N PHE A 75 6.38 9.73 -3.98
CA PHE A 75 7.42 8.85 -3.45
C PHE A 75 8.03 7.95 -4.53
N PRO A 76 9.26 7.46 -4.35
CA PRO A 76 9.87 6.50 -5.27
C PRO A 76 9.03 5.22 -5.39
N LYS A 77 8.92 4.68 -6.61
CA LYS A 77 8.24 3.40 -6.83
C LYS A 77 8.93 2.29 -6.02
N PRO A 78 8.24 1.63 -5.06
CA PRO A 78 8.88 0.63 -4.23
C PRO A 78 9.21 -0.64 -5.04
N ILE A 79 10.36 -1.25 -4.74
CA ILE A 79 10.77 -2.53 -5.34
C ILE A 79 10.05 -3.70 -4.65
N GLY A 80 9.69 -3.54 -3.38
CA GLY A 80 9.01 -4.55 -2.57
C GLY A 80 7.61 -4.15 -2.12
N PHE A 81 7.01 -4.99 -1.29
CA PHE A 81 5.67 -4.83 -0.73
C PHE A 81 5.61 -3.83 0.44
N ARG A 82 6.75 -3.25 0.84
CA ARG A 82 6.83 -2.25 1.90
C ARG A 82 7.55 -1.01 1.40
N THR A 83 7.12 0.15 1.87
CA THR A 83 7.83 1.41 1.68
C THR A 83 7.63 2.32 2.87
N THR A 84 8.56 3.25 3.08
CA THR A 84 8.42 4.30 4.09
C THR A 84 8.46 5.64 3.38
N ILE A 85 7.49 6.49 3.67
CA ILE A 85 7.37 7.83 3.10
C ILE A 85 7.51 8.83 4.23
N THR A 86 8.37 9.83 4.04
CA THR A 86 8.47 10.96 4.97
C THR A 86 7.70 12.15 4.41
N SER A 87 6.76 12.71 5.18
CA SER A 87 6.04 13.94 4.85
C SER A 87 5.98 14.83 6.09
N ASP A 88 6.34 16.10 5.96
CA ASP A 88 6.27 17.09 7.05
C ASP A 88 6.96 16.66 8.37
N GLY A 89 8.00 15.83 8.26
CA GLY A 89 8.75 15.28 9.39
C GLY A 89 8.25 13.93 9.88
N ASP A 90 7.09 13.47 9.42
CA ASP A 90 6.49 12.20 9.81
C ASP A 90 6.89 11.10 8.88
N LYS A 91 7.16 9.93 9.45
CA LYS A 91 7.40 8.71 8.68
C LYS A 91 6.18 7.81 8.73
N MET A 92 5.65 7.54 7.56
CA MET A 92 4.54 6.61 7.33
C MET A 92 5.11 5.34 6.70
N HIS A 93 4.82 4.20 7.30
CA HIS A 93 5.10 2.90 6.72
C HIS A 93 3.87 2.41 5.96
N PHE A 94 4.06 2.07 4.69
CA PHE A 94 3.04 1.49 3.84
C PHE A 94 3.40 0.04 3.56
N HIS A 95 2.41 -0.84 3.66
CA HIS A 95 2.58 -2.26 3.35
C HIS A 95 1.42 -2.73 2.47
N LEU A 96 1.77 -3.20 1.28
CA LEU A 96 0.88 -3.83 0.32
C LEU A 96 0.92 -5.35 0.55
N SER A 97 -0.21 -6.03 0.64
CA SER A 97 -0.23 -7.48 0.73
C SER A 97 0.34 -8.12 -0.54
N ASN A 98 0.83 -9.37 -0.43
CA ASN A 98 1.48 -10.07 -1.54
C ASN A 98 0.56 -10.31 -2.75
N ASP A 99 -0.75 -10.42 -2.51
CA ASP A 99 -1.80 -10.51 -3.53
C ASP A 99 -2.24 -9.14 -4.07
N GLY A 100 -1.69 -8.05 -3.51
CA GLY A 100 -1.97 -6.67 -3.89
C GLY A 100 -3.32 -6.14 -3.41
N THR A 101 -4.12 -6.90 -2.66
CA THR A 101 -5.51 -6.56 -2.36
C THR A 101 -5.68 -5.65 -1.14
N HIS A 102 -4.73 -5.64 -0.20
CA HIS A 102 -4.79 -4.86 1.03
C HIS A 102 -3.60 -3.91 1.13
N LEU A 103 -3.88 -2.66 1.50
CA LEU A 103 -2.88 -1.65 1.84
C LEU A 103 -3.03 -1.32 3.33
N SER A 104 -1.99 -1.52 4.12
CA SER A 104 -1.94 -1.06 5.52
C SER A 104 -0.97 0.11 5.65
N ILE A 105 -1.31 1.05 6.52
CA ILE A 105 -0.56 2.28 6.76
C ILE A 105 -0.39 2.43 8.27
N ASP A 106 0.84 2.60 8.71
CA ASP A 106 1.19 2.87 10.10
C ASP A 106 2.21 4.02 10.19
N TYR A 107 2.35 4.62 11.36
CA TYR A 107 3.24 5.76 11.60
C TYR A 107 4.38 5.35 12.53
N GLU A 108 5.61 5.78 12.25
CA GLU A 108 6.77 5.44 13.10
C GLU A 108 6.62 5.99 14.52
N GLN A 109 5.98 7.15 14.65
CA GLN A 109 5.58 7.74 15.92
C GLN A 109 4.07 7.94 15.90
N GLU A 110 3.36 7.13 16.66
CA GLU A 110 1.95 7.38 16.97
C GLU A 110 1.89 8.59 17.92
N ASP A 111 1.41 9.72 17.40
CA ASP A 111 0.91 10.79 18.25
C ASP A 111 -0.63 10.71 18.31
N PHE A 112 -1.22 11.45 19.25
CA PHE A 112 -2.66 11.44 19.48
C PHE A 112 -3.49 11.88 18.26
N MET A 113 -2.87 12.37 17.19
CA MET A 113 -3.52 12.97 16.04
C MET A 113 -3.35 12.15 14.76
N ARG A 114 -2.51 11.10 14.73
CA ARG A 114 -2.29 10.26 13.54
C ARG A 114 -2.48 8.79 13.87
N CYS A 115 -3.38 8.16 13.15
CA CYS A 115 -3.74 6.77 13.39
C CYS A 115 -3.41 5.91 12.18
N ALA A 116 -2.96 4.69 12.45
CA ALA A 116 -2.86 3.65 11.45
C ALA A 116 -4.22 3.37 10.80
N GLY A 117 -4.20 2.77 9.61
CA GLY A 117 -5.40 2.37 8.90
C GLY A 117 -5.11 1.35 7.83
N ASN A 118 -6.16 0.69 7.33
CA ASN A 118 -6.05 -0.18 6.18
C ASN A 118 -6.99 0.24 5.07
N ALA A 119 -6.76 -0.27 3.88
CA ALA A 119 -7.60 -0.05 2.72
C ALA A 119 -7.63 -1.30 1.85
N VAL A 120 -8.75 -1.53 1.19
CA VAL A 120 -8.97 -2.68 0.30
C VAL A 120 -9.03 -2.19 -1.13
N ARG A 121 -8.24 -2.81 -2.01
CA ARG A 121 -8.24 -2.49 -3.43
C ARG A 121 -9.61 -2.70 -4.04
N THR A 122 -10.09 -1.71 -4.77
CA THR A 122 -11.33 -1.79 -5.55
C THR A 122 -11.09 -1.72 -7.06
N GLN A 123 -9.96 -1.15 -7.49
CA GLN A 123 -9.57 -1.07 -8.90
C GLN A 123 -8.04 -1.18 -9.04
N GLY A 124 -7.57 -1.81 -10.13
CA GLY A 124 -6.16 -2.04 -10.43
C GLY A 124 -5.90 -2.17 -11.92
#